data_AF-A0A944GMD9-F1
#
_entry.id   AF-A0A944GMD9-F1
#
_cell.length_a   1.000
_cell.length_b   1.000
_cell.length_c   1.000
_cell.angle_alpha   90.00
_cell.angle_beta   90.00
_cell.angle_gamma   90.00
#
_symmetry.space_group_name_H-M   'P 1'
#
loop_
_entity.id
_entity.type
_entity.pdbx_description
1 polymer ?
#
loop_
_entity_poly.entity_id
_entity_poly.type
_entity_poly.pdbx_seq_one_letter_code
_entity_poly.pdbx_strand_id
1 'polypeptide(L)'
;MRASELRDSLPKYFIAKNRIDLDPTTDIFSIPQKVKELYKNETDTDIDGVKIDFADKWVHLRKSNTEPIIRVYSEAHTMEEADALGKQIMDIVYNMTQK
;
A
#
# COMPACT_ATOMS: atom_id res chain seq x y z
N MET A 1 34.33 -2.19 -10.06
CA MET A 1 33.20 -2.06 -9.11
C MET A 1 32.47 -3.39 -9.05
N ARG A 2 32.34 -3.98 -7.87
CA ARG A 2 31.57 -5.21 -7.63
C ARG A 2 30.08 -4.88 -7.64
N ALA A 3 29.24 -5.86 -7.98
CA ALA A 3 27.79 -5.69 -7.99
C ALA A 3 27.23 -5.18 -6.65
N SER A 4 27.84 -5.58 -5.53
CA SER A 4 27.48 -5.10 -4.19
C SER A 4 27.73 -3.60 -3.99
N GLU A 5 28.86 -3.09 -4.51
CA GLU A 5 29.24 -1.68 -4.38
C GLU A 5 28.31 -0.78 -5.19
N LEU A 6 27.88 -1.24 -6.37
CA LEU A 6 26.89 -0.53 -7.19
C LEU A 6 25.51 -0.52 -6.56
N ARG A 7 25.07 -1.63 -5.95
CA ARG A 7 23.80 -1.67 -5.22
C ARG A 7 23.83 -0.69 -4.05
N ASP A 8 24.94 -0.66 -3.32
CA ASP A 8 25.07 0.15 -2.10
C ASP A 8 25.23 1.66 -2.40
N SER A 9 25.53 2.04 -3.65
CA SER A 9 25.56 3.45 -4.07
C SER A 9 24.18 4.04 -4.41
N LEU A 10 23.15 3.20 -4.53
CA LEU A 10 21.78 3.63 -4.79
C LEU A 10 21.03 3.97 -3.48
N PRO A 11 20.00 4.83 -3.53
CA PRO A 11 19.13 5.08 -2.39
C PRO A 11 18.55 3.79 -1.83
N LYS A 12 18.62 3.64 -0.51
CA LYS A 12 18.06 2.49 0.18
C LYS A 12 16.60 2.77 0.53
N TYR A 13 15.76 1.85 0.10
CA TYR A 13 14.34 1.80 0.43
C TYR A 13 13.99 0.43 0.99
N PHE A 14 13.00 0.40 1.86
CA PHE A 14 12.49 -0.80 2.50
C PHE A 14 11.02 -0.94 2.14
N ILE A 15 10.64 -2.17 1.78
CA ILE A 15 9.27 -2.49 1.37
C ILE A 15 8.60 -3.38 2.42
N ALA A 16 7.47 -2.93 2.93
CA ALA A 16 6.55 -3.74 3.73
C ALA A 16 5.47 -4.32 2.82
N LYS A 17 5.16 -5.61 3.03
CA LYS A 17 4.19 -6.36 2.23
C LYS A 17 3.15 -6.96 3.17
N ASN A 18 1.94 -6.43 3.09
CA ASN A 18 0.84 -6.82 3.95
C ASN A 18 -0.32 -7.43 3.14
N ARG A 19 -1.09 -8.28 3.81
CA ARG A 19 -2.23 -9.00 3.24
C ARG A 19 -3.43 -8.80 4.15
N ILE A 20 -4.55 -8.37 3.57
CA ILE A 20 -5.83 -8.23 4.24
C ILE A 20 -6.77 -9.27 3.63
N ASP A 21 -7.20 -10.23 4.45
CA ASP A 21 -8.28 -11.15 4.10
C ASP A 21 -9.62 -10.42 4.24
N LEU A 22 -10.44 -10.48 3.20
CA LEU A 22 -11.78 -9.94 3.19
C LEU A 22 -12.80 -11.07 3.13
N ASP A 23 -13.96 -10.83 3.75
CA ASP A 23 -15.11 -11.68 3.51
C ASP A 23 -15.60 -11.47 2.06
N PRO A 24 -15.96 -12.52 1.30
CA PRO A 24 -16.50 -12.40 -0.05
C PRO A 24 -17.72 -11.47 -0.18
N THR A 25 -18.44 -11.23 0.91
CA THR A 25 -19.60 -10.32 0.97
C THR A 25 -19.22 -8.85 1.15
N THR A 26 -17.95 -8.55 1.46
CA THR A 26 -17.45 -7.18 1.63
C THR A 26 -17.42 -6.45 0.30
N ASP A 27 -17.87 -5.20 0.25
CA ASP A 27 -17.75 -4.36 -0.94
C ASP A 27 -16.29 -3.90 -1.16
N ILE A 28 -15.54 -4.74 -1.88
CA ILE A 28 -14.13 -4.52 -2.23
C ILE A 28 -13.97 -3.27 -3.13
N PHE A 29 -14.99 -2.86 -3.88
CA PHE A 29 -14.91 -1.71 -4.79
C PHE A 29 -14.96 -0.37 -4.05
N SER A 30 -15.62 -0.33 -2.89
CA SER A 30 -15.70 0.89 -2.08
C SER A 30 -14.39 1.25 -1.37
N ILE A 31 -13.57 0.26 -1.03
CA ILE A 31 -12.36 0.45 -0.21
C ILE A 31 -11.34 1.36 -0.92
N PRO A 32 -10.93 1.08 -2.19
CA PRO A 32 -9.94 1.92 -2.86
C PRO A 32 -10.43 3.37 -3.08
N GLN A 33 -11.72 3.57 -3.34
CA GLN A 33 -12.31 4.90 -3.53
C GLN A 33 -12.20 5.75 -2.26
N LYS A 34 -12.53 5.18 -1.10
CA LYS A 34 -12.39 5.89 0.17
C LYS A 34 -10.94 6.22 0.51
N VAL A 35 -10.02 5.32 0.18
CA VAL A 35 -8.57 5.56 0.35
C VAL A 35 -8.13 6.72 -0.55
N LYS A 36 -8.58 6.76 -1.81
CA LYS A 36 -8.34 7.88 -2.71
C LYS A 36 -8.90 9.20 -2.17
N GLU A 37 -10.09 9.19 -1.56
CA GLU A 37 -10.67 10.38 -0.92
C GLU A 37 -9.86 10.88 0.30
N LEU A 38 -9.37 9.96 1.14
CA LEU A 38 -8.55 10.29 2.30
C LEU A 38 -7.22 10.94 1.91
N TYR A 39 -6.61 10.50 0.81
CA TYR A 39 -5.33 11.00 0.31
C TYR A 39 -5.46 11.85 -0.95
N LYS A 40 -6.60 12.51 -1.16
CA LYS A 40 -6.90 13.31 -2.36
C LYS A 40 -5.92 14.47 -2.65
N ASN A 41 -5.11 14.83 -1.66
CA ASN A 41 -4.11 15.89 -1.78
C ASN A 41 -2.76 15.36 -2.30
N GLU A 42 -2.59 14.04 -2.34
CA GLU A 42 -1.39 13.37 -2.81
C GLU A 42 -1.56 12.92 -4.27
N THR A 43 -0.47 12.49 -4.90
CA THR A 43 -0.55 11.97 -6.27
C THR A 43 -1.05 10.53 -6.24
N ASP A 44 -2.21 10.27 -6.82
CA ASP A 44 -2.78 8.93 -6.91
C ASP A 44 -2.71 8.35 -8.33
N THR A 45 -2.62 7.02 -8.42
CA THR A 45 -2.70 6.26 -9.68
C THR A 45 -3.65 5.08 -9.48
N ASP A 46 -4.64 4.93 -10.36
CA ASP A 46 -5.74 3.97 -10.21
C ASP A 46 -5.81 2.87 -11.29
N ILE A 47 -4.67 2.55 -11.93
CA ILE A 47 -4.59 1.58 -13.05
C ILE A 47 -4.76 0.11 -12.60
N ASP A 48 -4.05 -0.33 -11.55
CA ASP A 48 -4.07 -1.72 -11.04
C ASP A 48 -4.25 -1.70 -9.51
N GLY A 49 -5.40 -1.20 -9.05
CA GLY A 49 -5.63 -0.80 -7.66
C GLY A 49 -5.30 0.67 -7.44
N VAL A 50 -5.17 1.10 -6.18
CA VAL A 50 -4.88 2.50 -5.84
C VAL A 50 -3.47 2.60 -5.30
N LYS A 51 -2.60 3.30 -6.03
CA LYS A 51 -1.26 3.70 -5.58
C LYS A 51 -1.30 5.17 -5.20
N ILE A 52 -0.74 5.49 -4.04
CA ILE A 52 -0.58 6.85 -3.53
C ILE A 52 0.91 7.08 -3.40
N ASP A 53 1.39 8.08 -4.14
CA ASP A 53 2.76 8.55 -4.12
C ASP A 53 2.85 9.80 -3.25
N PHE A 54 3.65 9.71 -2.19
CA PHE A 54 4.08 10.84 -1.36
C PHE A 54 5.45 11.35 -1.85
N ALA A 55 6.00 12.37 -1.20
CA ALA A 55 7.28 12.96 -1.60
C ALA A 55 8.47 11.98 -1.58
N ASP A 56 8.50 11.06 -0.60
CA ASP A 56 9.64 10.18 -0.30
C ASP A 56 9.25 8.70 -0.10
N LYS A 57 7.96 8.38 -0.23
CA LYS A 57 7.39 7.05 0.03
C LYS A 57 6.15 6.84 -0.79
N TRP A 58 5.70 5.59 -0.89
CA TRP A 58 4.44 5.28 -1.58
C TRP A 58 3.74 4.10 -0.93
N VAL A 59 2.44 4.02 -1.15
CA VAL A 59 1.63 2.85 -0.79
C VAL A 59 0.76 2.42 -1.96
N HIS A 60 0.64 1.13 -2.18
CA HIS A 60 -0.16 0.53 -3.25
C HIS A 60 -1.10 -0.52 -2.68
N LEU A 61 -2.40 -0.25 -2.81
CA LEU A 61 -3.47 -1.16 -2.46
C LEU A 61 -3.97 -1.84 -3.73
N ARG A 62 -3.79 -3.14 -3.81
CA ARG A 62 -4.21 -3.95 -4.95
C ARG A 62 -5.22 -5.00 -4.53
N LYS A 63 -6.41 -4.97 -5.13
CA LYS A 63 -7.37 -6.07 -5.00
C LYS A 63 -6.86 -7.28 -5.76
N SER A 64 -6.98 -8.47 -5.19
CA SER A 64 -6.78 -9.70 -5.96
C SER A 64 -7.97 -9.92 -6.90
N ASN A 65 -7.70 -10.39 -8.11
CA ASN A 65 -8.75 -10.69 -9.09
C ASN A 65 -9.34 -12.09 -8.88
N THR A 66 -8.62 -13.00 -8.21
CA THR A 66 -8.97 -14.41 -8.06
C THR A 66 -9.32 -14.80 -6.62
N GLU A 67 -9.06 -13.92 -5.65
CA GLU A 67 -9.22 -14.20 -4.22
C GLU A 67 -9.83 -12.96 -3.53
N PRO A 68 -10.63 -13.12 -2.47
CA PRO A 68 -11.20 -11.99 -1.71
C PRO A 68 -10.15 -11.40 -0.77
N ILE A 69 -9.06 -10.87 -1.32
CA ILE A 69 -7.97 -10.27 -0.54
C ILE A 69 -7.52 -8.93 -1.13
N ILE A 70 -7.04 -8.04 -0.27
CA ILE A 70 -6.30 -6.84 -0.65
C ILE A 70 -4.85 -7.01 -0.24
N ARG A 71 -3.94 -6.74 -1.18
CA ARG A 71 -2.50 -6.67 -0.94
C ARG A 71 -2.12 -5.21 -0.75
N VAL A 72 -1.38 -4.91 0.30
CA VAL A 72 -0.89 -3.56 0.62
C VAL A 72 0.63 -3.59 0.56
N TYR A 73 1.20 -2.82 -0.36
CA TYR A 73 2.64 -2.64 -0.48
C TYR A 73 2.98 -1.21 -0.08
N SER A 74 3.89 -1.03 0.86
CA SER A 74 4.39 0.29 1.23
C SER A 74 5.90 0.30 1.17
N GLU A 75 6.47 1.36 0.61
CA GLU A 75 7.91 1.54 0.50
C GLU A 75 8.31 2.89 1.08
N ALA A 76 9.35 2.90 1.91
CA ALA A 76 9.89 4.10 2.54
C ALA A 76 11.40 3.97 2.79
N HIS A 77 12.03 5.03 3.28
CA HIS A 77 13.47 5.05 3.57
C HIS A 77 13.89 4.17 4.76
N THR A 78 12.95 3.81 5.63
CA THR A 78 13.15 2.91 6.75
C THR A 78 12.08 1.81 6.79
N MET A 79 12.43 0.67 7.39
CA MET A 79 11.48 -0.42 7.55
C MET A 79 10.33 -0.02 8.50
N GLU A 80 10.60 0.77 9.55
CA GLU A 80 9.55 1.24 10.46
C GLU A 80 8.54 2.16 9.75
N GLU A 81 8.98 3.08 8.90
CA GLU A 81 8.07 3.96 8.15
C GLU A 81 7.24 3.17 7.14
N ALA A 82 7.86 2.22 6.44
CA ALA A 82 7.17 1.37 5.49
C ALA A 82 6.09 0.53 6.20
N ASP A 83 6.43 -0.08 7.35
CA ASP A 83 5.51 -0.88 8.15
C ASP A 83 4.39 -0.03 8.78
N ALA A 84 4.72 1.15 9.32
CA ALA A 84 3.74 2.08 9.87
C ALA A 84 2.74 2.56 8.81
N LEU A 85 3.21 2.91 7.61
CA LEU A 85 2.34 3.30 6.50
C LEU A 85 1.43 2.14 6.06
N GLY A 86 2.00 0.93 5.96
CA GLY A 86 1.24 -0.27 5.61
C GLY A 86 0.15 -0.57 6.65
N LYS A 87 0.49 -0.52 7.94
CA LYS A 87 -0.44 -0.75 9.06
C LYS A 87 -1.54 0.30 9.14
N GLN A 88 -1.21 1.59 8.98
CA GLN A 88 -2.19 2.67 8.95
C GLN A 88 -3.26 2.42 7.88
N ILE A 89 -2.85 1.99 6.69
CA ILE A 89 -3.77 1.64 5.61
C ILE A 89 -4.59 0.40 5.95
N MET A 90 -3.98 -0.64 6.53
CA MET A 90 -4.72 -1.83 6.98
C MET A 90 -5.80 -1.46 8.01
N ASP A 91 -5.47 -0.63 8.99
CA ASP A 91 -6.41 -0.19 10.03
C ASP A 91 -7.58 0.60 9.44
N ILE A 92 -7.31 1.50 8.47
CA ILE A 92 -8.35 2.21 7.73
C ILE A 92 -9.28 1.22 7.03
N VAL A 93 -8.73 0.22 6.35
CA VAL A 93 -9.52 -0.81 5.66
C VAL A 93 -10.35 -1.62 6.67
N TYR A 94 -9.77 -2.10 7.77
CA TYR A 94 -10.50 -2.87 8.78
C TYR A 94 -11.63 -2.07 9.43
N ASN A 95 -11.41 -0.79 9.72
CA ASN A 95 -12.45 0.09 10.24
C ASN A 95 -13.60 0.32 9.25
N MET A 96 -13.33 0.20 7.94
CA MET A 96 -14.36 0.31 6.89
C MET A 96 -15.16 -0.99 6.72
N THR A 97 -14.62 -2.14 7.11
CA THR A 97 -15.27 -3.45 6.96
C THR A 97 -16.01 -3.92 8.21
N GLN A 98 -15.68 -3.41 9.40
CA GLN A 98 -16.31 -3.74 10.70
C GLN A 98 -17.69 -3.07 10.92
N LYS A 99 -18.61 -3.11 9.94
CA LYS A 99 -20.00 -2.65 10.14
C LYS A 99 -20.95 -3.76 10.54
#